data_AF-A0A932TLV0-F1
#
_entry.id   AF-A0A932TLV0-F1
#
_cell.length_a   1.000
_cell.length_b   1.000
_cell.length_c   1.000
_cell.angle_alpha   90.00
_cell.angle_beta   90.00
_cell.angle_gamma   90.00
#
_symmetry.space_group_name_H-M   'P 1'
#
loop_
_entity.id
_entity.type
_entity.pdbx_description
1 polymer ?
#
loop_
_entity_poly.entity_id
_entity_poly.type
_entity_poly.pdbx_seq_one_letter_code
_entity_poly.pdbx_strand_id
1 'polypeptide(L)'
;MIPPTNNRGAAPVFSPALEFNLPPGATPREALRAATREFESLFVAHLLREMRRTVPQGGLIPQGAGEEIFRDMLDQALARQAAERSLLGLADLLYDQFARQLPDQGTPAVSGNARELRDAHRE
;
A
#
# COMPACT_ATOMS: atom_id res chain seq x y z
N MET A 1 4.78 -23.58 35.11
CA MET A 1 3.75 -22.80 34.39
C MET A 1 4.47 -22.09 33.25
N ILE A 2 4.43 -22.63 32.03
CA ILE A 2 5.02 -22.01 30.83
C ILE A 2 3.93 -21.09 30.24
N PRO A 3 4.20 -19.80 29.95
CA PRO A 3 3.20 -18.95 29.34
C PRO A 3 2.80 -19.49 27.95
N PRO A 4 1.54 -19.36 27.52
CA PRO A 4 1.15 -19.75 26.18
C PRO A 4 1.89 -18.89 25.16
N THR A 5 2.67 -19.55 24.30
CA THR A 5 3.23 -18.93 23.10
C THR A 5 2.06 -18.48 22.24
N ASN A 6 1.88 -17.16 22.13
CA ASN A 6 0.99 -16.58 21.16
C ASN A 6 1.50 -17.01 19.78
N ASN A 7 0.88 -18.05 19.24
CA ASN A 7 1.10 -18.56 17.91
C ASN A 7 0.61 -17.49 16.93
N ARG A 8 1.47 -16.49 16.67
CA ARG A 8 1.39 -15.64 15.49
C ARG A 8 1.57 -16.58 14.31
N GLY A 9 0.44 -17.16 13.89
CA GLY A 9 0.36 -18.11 12.80
C GLY A 9 1.22 -17.62 11.66
N ALA A 10 2.12 -18.50 11.24
CA ALA A 10 3.01 -18.37 10.12
C ALA A 10 2.42 -17.46 9.03
N ALA A 11 3.08 -16.34 8.76
CA ALA A 11 2.84 -15.61 7.53
C ALA A 11 2.96 -16.63 6.36
N PRO A 12 2.03 -16.63 5.40
CA PRO A 12 2.15 -17.50 4.24
C PRO A 12 3.51 -17.25 3.57
N VAL A 13 4.21 -18.33 3.23
CA VAL A 13 5.50 -18.25 2.50
C VAL A 13 5.31 -17.71 1.07
N PHE A 14 4.07 -17.47 0.65
CA PHE A 14 3.72 -16.76 -0.57
C PHE A 14 2.30 -16.22 -0.48
N SER A 15 2.15 -14.92 -0.22
CA SER A 15 0.88 -14.19 -0.41
C SER A 15 0.97 -13.40 -1.73
N PRO A 16 0.31 -13.84 -2.81
CA PRO A 16 0.28 -13.12 -4.08
C PRO A 16 -0.78 -12.00 -4.12
N ALA A 17 -1.38 -11.64 -2.99
CA ALA A 17 -2.44 -10.63 -2.95
C ALA A 17 -1.86 -9.26 -2.61
N LEU A 18 -2.41 -8.23 -3.28
CA LEU A 18 -2.32 -6.83 -2.90
C LEU A 18 -2.79 -6.67 -1.45
N GLU A 19 -1.87 -6.77 -0.49
CA GLU A 19 -2.17 -6.60 0.93
C GLU A 19 -2.24 -5.11 1.23
N PHE A 20 -3.41 -4.54 1.00
CA PHE A 20 -3.79 -3.23 1.54
C PHE A 20 -4.02 -3.39 3.05
N ASN A 21 -2.95 -3.71 3.80
CA ASN A 21 -3.03 -3.89 5.24
C ASN A 21 -3.02 -2.53 5.94
N LEU A 22 -4.11 -1.81 5.77
CA LEU A 22 -4.35 -0.56 6.46
C LEU A 22 -4.85 -0.87 7.88
N PRO A 23 -4.30 -0.23 8.93
CA PRO A 23 -4.83 -0.42 10.28
C PRO A 23 -6.30 0.00 10.35
N PRO A 24 -7.13 -0.69 11.17
CA PRO A 24 -8.51 -0.28 11.37
C PRO A 24 -8.55 1.15 11.92
N GLY A 25 -9.29 2.03 11.25
CA GLY A 25 -9.38 3.46 11.58
C GLY A 25 -8.36 4.36 10.87
N ALA A 26 -7.62 3.85 9.87
CA ALA A 26 -6.70 4.64 9.07
C ALA A 26 -7.38 5.86 8.42
N THR A 27 -6.66 6.99 8.44
CA THR A 27 -7.15 8.24 7.86
C THR A 27 -7.18 8.16 6.33
N PRO A 28 -8.01 8.98 5.64
CA PRO A 28 -8.01 9.05 4.19
C PRO A 28 -6.61 9.34 3.60
N ARG A 29 -5.80 10.10 4.34
CA ARG A 29 -4.44 10.46 3.95
C ARG A 29 -3.48 9.27 4.02
N GLU A 30 -3.59 8.44 5.05
CA GLU A 30 -2.83 7.19 5.17
C GLU A 30 -3.23 6.18 4.09
N ALA A 31 -4.53 6.05 3.82
CA ALA A 31 -5.04 5.22 2.73
C ALA A 31 -4.48 5.67 1.37
N LEU A 32 -4.47 6.98 1.11
CA LEU A 32 -3.90 7.52 -0.11
C LEU A 32 -2.40 7.23 -0.23
N ARG A 33 -1.63 7.39 0.85
CA ARG A 33 -0.19 7.11 0.86
C ARG A 33 0.11 5.63 0.60
N ALA A 34 -0.70 4.73 1.15
CA ALA A 34 -0.58 3.30 0.88
C ALA A 34 -0.89 2.98 -0.59
N ALA A 35 -1.96 3.55 -1.15
CA ALA A 35 -2.35 3.34 -2.53
C ALA A 35 -1.30 3.80 -3.53
N THR A 36 -0.71 4.99 -3.33
CA THR A 36 0.26 5.54 -4.27
C THR A 36 1.58 4.77 -4.24
N ARG A 37 2.00 4.28 -3.07
CA ARG A 37 3.17 3.38 -2.96
C ARG A 37 2.92 2.04 -3.65
N GLU A 38 1.76 1.45 -3.46
CA GLU A 38 1.42 0.18 -4.12
C GLU A 38 1.37 0.33 -5.65
N PHE A 39 0.84 1.46 -6.13
CA PHE A 39 0.87 1.77 -7.55
C PHE A 39 2.30 1.86 -8.11
N GLU A 40 3.21 2.53 -7.39
CA GLU A 40 4.62 2.59 -7.79
C GLU A 40 5.26 1.19 -7.84
N SER A 41 4.94 0.30 -6.90
CA SER A 41 5.37 -1.11 -6.93
C SER A 41 4.90 -1.80 -8.21
N LEU A 42 3.61 -1.71 -8.55
CA LEU A 42 3.09 -2.32 -9.78
C LEU A 42 3.77 -1.75 -11.03
N PHE A 43 4.00 -0.44 -11.06
CA PHE A 43 4.67 0.23 -12.15
C PHE A 43 6.12 -0.24 -12.30
N VAL A 44 6.87 -0.35 -11.20
CA VAL A 44 8.25 -0.85 -11.21
C VAL A 44 8.29 -2.31 -11.69
N ALA A 45 7.39 -3.17 -11.20
CA ALA A 45 7.32 -4.56 -11.65
C ALA A 45 7.06 -4.64 -13.16
N HIS A 46 6.12 -3.83 -13.66
CA HIS A 46 5.84 -3.73 -15.09
C HIS A 46 7.05 -3.22 -15.88
N LEU A 47 7.71 -2.17 -15.40
CA LEU A 47 8.91 -1.63 -16.02
C LEU A 47 10.03 -2.68 -16.12
N LEU A 48 10.30 -3.41 -15.05
CA LEU A 48 11.30 -4.49 -15.03
C LEU A 48 10.97 -5.60 -16.05
N ARG A 49 9.69 -5.96 -16.15
CA ARG A 49 9.19 -6.92 -17.14
C ARG A 49 9.41 -6.45 -18.57
N GLU A 50 9.02 -5.20 -18.89
CA GLU A 50 9.21 -4.65 -20.23
C GLU A 50 10.68 -4.49 -20.57
N MET A 51 11.53 -4.05 -19.62
CA MET A 51 12.98 -3.99 -19.80
C MET A 51 13.55 -5.36 -20.17
N ARG A 52 13.12 -6.45 -19.51
CA ARG A 52 13.55 -7.80 -19.89
C ARG A 52 13.06 -8.25 -21.25
N ARG A 53 11.84 -7.88 -21.65
CA ARG A 53 11.32 -8.20 -22.99
C ARG A 53 12.17 -7.58 -24.10
N THR A 54 12.88 -6.48 -23.83
CA THR A 54 13.82 -5.88 -24.79
C THR A 54 15.14 -6.64 -24.93
N VAL A 55 15.47 -7.55 -24.00
CA VAL A 55 16.67 -8.38 -24.08
C VAL A 55 16.39 -9.57 -25.01
N PRO A 56 17.13 -9.74 -26.12
CA PRO A 56 16.92 -10.85 -27.03
C PRO A 56 17.07 -12.19 -26.31
N GLN A 57 16.06 -13.06 -26.43
CA GLN A 57 16.14 -14.42 -25.90
C GLN A 57 16.95 -15.29 -26.88
N GLY A 58 18.28 -15.29 -26.74
CA GLY A 58 19.21 -15.89 -27.71
C GLY A 58 20.08 -17.03 -27.16
N GLY A 59 19.68 -17.66 -26.05
CA GLY A 59 20.46 -18.73 -25.43
C GLY A 59 20.22 -20.10 -26.09
N LEU A 60 21.25 -20.95 -26.08
CA LEU A 60 21.17 -22.38 -26.44
C LEU A 60 20.22 -23.19 -25.53
N ILE A 61 19.78 -22.60 -24.41
CA ILE A 61 18.89 -23.20 -23.42
C ILE A 61 17.49 -22.60 -23.60
N PRO A 62 16.45 -23.40 -23.88
CA PRO A 62 15.07 -22.92 -23.91
C PRO A 62 14.63 -22.46 -22.52
N GLN A 63 14.00 -21.29 -22.43
CA GLN A 63 13.40 -20.81 -21.19
C GLN A 63 12.26 -21.74 -20.77
N GLY A 64 12.29 -22.18 -19.52
CA GLY A 64 11.24 -23.02 -18.94
C GLY A 64 10.14 -22.19 -18.28
N ALA A 65 8.90 -22.69 -18.28
CA ALA A 65 7.77 -22.03 -17.61
C ALA A 65 8.04 -21.76 -16.11
N GLY A 66 8.82 -22.61 -15.43
CA GLY A 66 9.22 -22.39 -14.04
C GLY A 66 10.17 -21.20 -13.85
N GLU A 67 11.02 -20.92 -14.83
CA GLU A 67 11.94 -19.77 -14.80
C GLU A 67 11.18 -18.45 -14.96
N GLU A 68 10.17 -18.42 -15.82
CA GLU A 68 9.29 -17.25 -15.98
C GLU A 68 8.54 -16.93 -14.69
N ILE A 69 7.94 -17.94 -14.05
CA ILE A 69 7.23 -17.77 -12.78
C ILE A 69 8.17 -17.24 -11.69
N PHE A 70 9.37 -17.82 -11.57
CA PHE A 70 10.34 -17.36 -10.58
C PHE A 70 10.80 -15.92 -10.83
N ARG A 71 11.00 -15.55 -12.10
CA ARG A 71 11.34 -14.17 -12.48
C ARG A 71 10.22 -13.18 -12.16
N ASP A 72 8.98 -13.54 -12.43
CA ASP A 72 7.84 -12.68 -12.11
C ASP A 72 7.71 -12.49 -10.59
N MET A 73 7.95 -13.54 -9.79
CA MET A 73 8.03 -13.42 -8.34
C MET A 73 9.19 -12.53 -7.87
N LEU A 74 10.36 -12.67 -8.49
CA LEU A 74 11.53 -11.86 -8.19
C LEU A 74 11.26 -10.38 -8.47
N ASP A 75 10.65 -10.06 -9.62
CA ASP A 75 10.26 -8.70 -9.96
C ASP A 75 9.31 -8.08 -8.95
N GLN A 76 8.29 -8.83 -8.53
CA GLN A 76 7.34 -8.35 -7.53
C GLN A 76 8.04 -8.01 -6.21
N ALA A 77 9.01 -8.83 -5.79
CA ALA A 77 9.78 -8.58 -4.58
C ALA A 77 10.68 -7.33 -4.72
N LEU A 78 11.39 -7.20 -5.84
CA LEU A 78 12.21 -6.01 -6.11
C LEU A 78 11.36 -4.74 -6.19
N ALA A 79 10.23 -4.82 -6.86
CA ALA A 79 9.34 -3.69 -7.06
C ALA A 79 8.74 -3.19 -5.75
N ARG A 80 8.33 -4.10 -4.86
CA ARG A 80 7.86 -3.75 -3.51
C ARG A 80 8.96 -3.05 -2.72
N GLN A 81 10.17 -3.60 -2.71
CA GLN A 81 11.31 -2.98 -2.03
C GLN A 81 11.68 -1.61 -2.63
N ALA A 82 11.53 -1.45 -3.94
CA ALA A 82 11.76 -0.17 -4.61
C ALA A 82 10.72 0.89 -4.21
N ALA A 83 9.44 0.52 -4.18
CA ALA A 83 8.35 1.41 -3.80
C ALA A 83 8.38 1.80 -2.32
N GLU A 84 8.77 0.89 -1.42
CA GLU A 84 8.99 1.19 0.00
C GLU A 84 10.04 2.30 0.21
N ARG A 85 11.06 2.33 -0.66
CA ARG A 85 12.13 3.32 -0.64
C ARG A 85 11.83 4.55 -1.48
N SER A 86 10.65 4.63 -2.10
CA SER A 86 10.27 5.67 -3.07
C SER A 86 11.36 5.93 -4.12
N LEU A 87 11.90 4.84 -4.70
CA LEU A 87 13.06 4.90 -5.60
C LEU A 87 12.82 5.72 -6.88
N LEU A 88 11.59 5.73 -7.40
CA LEU A 88 11.22 6.49 -8.59
C LEU A 88 10.56 7.84 -8.27
N GLY A 89 10.07 8.02 -7.03
CA GLY A 89 9.36 9.23 -6.60
C GLY A 89 7.96 9.39 -7.21
N LEU A 90 7.45 8.40 -7.94
CA LEU A 90 6.13 8.44 -8.57
C LEU A 90 5.02 8.40 -7.53
N ALA A 91 5.20 7.60 -6.48
CA ALA A 91 4.25 7.50 -5.36
C ALA A 91 4.03 8.86 -4.68
N ASP A 92 5.10 9.64 -4.51
CA ASP A 92 5.06 10.95 -3.87
C ASP A 92 4.39 11.99 -4.76
N LEU A 93 4.71 12.00 -6.06
CA LEU A 93 4.06 12.89 -7.04
C LEU A 93 2.55 12.64 -7.11
N LEU A 94 2.12 11.38 -7.15
CA LEU A 94 0.70 11.02 -7.16
C LEU A 94 0.02 11.39 -5.84
N TYR A 95 0.70 11.15 -4.72
CA TYR A 95 0.19 11.53 -3.41
C TYR A 95 -0.02 13.04 -3.32
N ASP A 96 0.93 13.85 -3.77
CA ASP A 96 0.82 15.31 -3.73
C ASP A 96 -0.28 15.86 -4.63
N GLN A 97 -0.57 15.18 -5.75
CA GLN A 97 -1.70 15.53 -6.62
C GLN A 97 -3.04 15.23 -5.95
N PHE A 98 -3.20 14.02 -5.42
CA PHE A 98 -4.48 13.59 -4.86
C PHE A 98 -4.73 14.12 -3.44
N ALA A 99 -3.68 14.36 -2.65
CA ALA A 99 -3.82 14.85 -1.28
C ALA A 99 -4.44 16.26 -1.21
N ARG A 100 -4.31 17.05 -2.28
CA ARG A 100 -4.97 18.37 -2.42
C ARG A 100 -6.49 18.27 -2.62
N GLN A 101 -6.95 17.10 -3.06
CA GLN A 101 -8.37 16.81 -3.28
C GLN A 101 -9.04 16.18 -2.07
N LEU A 102 -8.26 15.78 -1.05
CA LEU A 102 -8.82 15.27 0.19
C LEU A 102 -9.45 16.42 0.99
N PRO A 103 -10.67 16.24 1.51
CA PRO A 103 -11.27 17.21 2.42
C PRO A 103 -10.38 17.35 3.67
N ASP A 104 -10.16 18.60 4.10
CA ASP A 104 -9.39 18.92 5.29
C ASP A 104 -10.11 18.34 6.51
N GLN A 105 -9.56 17.28 7.09
CA GLN A 105 -10.08 16.66 8.32
C GLN A 105 -9.61 17.51 9.51
N GLY A 106 -10.10 18.75 9.54
CA GLY A 106 -9.79 19.80 10.50
C GLY A 106 -11.06 20.46 11.03
N THR A 107 -12.09 19.66 11.34
CA THR A 107 -13.13 20.11 12.28
C THR A 107 -13.50 18.94 13.16
N PRO A 108 -12.93 18.82 14.37
CA PRO A 108 -13.60 18.04 15.39
C PRO A 108 -14.93 18.76 15.63
N ALA A 109 -16.04 18.05 15.44
CA ALA A 109 -17.35 18.51 15.85
C ALA A 109 -17.38 18.59 17.39
N VAL A 110 -16.72 19.60 17.95
CA VAL A 110 -16.98 20.11 19.29
C VAL A 110 -17.79 21.38 19.12
N SER A 111 -19.10 21.21 19.16
CA SER A 111 -19.92 22.10 19.97
C SER A 111 -20.95 21.22 20.65
N GLY A 112 -20.59 20.79 21.86
CA GLY A 112 -21.60 20.52 22.86
C GLY A 112 -22.53 21.74 22.99
N ASN A 113 -23.81 21.44 23.08
CA ASN A 113 -24.77 22.06 23.98
C ASN A 113 -25.12 23.54 23.72
N ALA A 114 -25.97 23.78 22.71
CA ALA A 114 -26.79 25.00 22.62
C ALA A 114 -28.31 24.71 22.73
N ARG A 115 -28.68 23.60 23.38
CA ARG A 115 -30.09 23.25 23.68
C ARG A 115 -30.41 23.09 25.17
N GLU A 116 -29.41 22.92 26.05
CA GLU A 116 -29.68 22.65 27.47
C GLU A 116 -29.72 23.92 28.37
N LEU A 117 -29.25 25.08 27.88
CA LEU A 117 -29.29 26.35 28.64
C LEU A 117 -30.51 27.23 28.33
N ARG A 118 -31.38 26.82 27.39
CA ARG A 118 -32.65 27.53 27.12
C ARG A 118 -33.82 27.00 27.94
N ASP A 119 -33.67 25.80 28.51
CA ASP A 119 -34.72 25.13 29.27
C ASP A 119 -34.59 25.35 30.80
N ALA A 120 -33.50 25.98 31.26
CA ALA A 120 -33.30 26.36 32.68
C ALA A 120 -33.83 27.76 33.04
N HIS A 121 -34.42 28.49 32.09
CA HIS A 121 -34.91 29.87 32.28
C HIS A 121 -36.42 30.05 32.04
N ARG A 122 -37.18 28.94 31.96
CA ARG A 122 -38.64 28.95 31.93
C ARG A 122 -39.17 28.17 33.14
N GLU A 123 -38.90 28.70 34.33
CA GLU A 123 -39.80 28.60 35.48
C GLU A 123 -40.70 29.83 35.50
#